data_AF-A0A558QVU3-F1
#
_entry.id   AF-A0A558QVU3-F1
#
_cell.length_a   1.000
_cell.length_b   1.000
_cell.length_c   1.000
_cell.angle_alpha   90.00
_cell.angle_beta   90.00
_cell.angle_gamma   90.00
#
_symmetry.space_group_name_H-M   'P 1'
#
loop_
_entity.id
_entity.type
_entity.pdbx_description
1 polymer ?
#
loop_
_entity_poly.entity_id
_entity_poly.type
_entity_poly.pdbx_seq_one_letter_code
_entity_poly.pdbx_strand_id
1 'polypeptide(L)'
;MRMIFCLLLGLIAIAFVLIGTTMPIMLPSQAAKDRAYYQQFKAAAAHVDSNGRLLASELGGWREKNGAGPLIQSSVKTPFDCDPSFKRAPVDRLVLSFWRGEWTECYAYPSGWTTLPMSVGAYLLSGVGVNIVIYWLLAAGAAWGAIRLRPGRTALKPSVVNGS
;
A
#
# COMPACT_ATOMS: atom_id res chain seq x y z
N MET A 1 17.78 -33.89 2.91
CA MET A 1 16.63 -33.06 3.35
C MET A 1 17.03 -31.82 4.13
N ARG A 2 17.80 -31.89 5.24
CA ARG A 2 18.15 -30.69 6.05
C ARG A 2 18.81 -29.54 5.27
N MET A 3 19.76 -29.82 4.38
CA MET A 3 20.36 -28.79 3.51
C MET A 3 19.35 -28.10 2.58
N ILE A 4 18.39 -28.85 2.02
CA ILE A 4 17.35 -28.31 1.13
C ILE A 4 16.44 -27.35 1.92
N PHE A 5 16.03 -27.73 3.13
CA PHE A 5 15.24 -26.86 4.00
C PHE A 5 16.01 -25.60 4.43
N CYS A 6 17.32 -25.70 4.72
CA CYS A 6 18.15 -24.53 5.00
C CYS A 6 18.20 -23.55 3.83
N LEU A 7 18.39 -24.06 2.60
CA LEU A 7 18.43 -23.23 1.40
C LEU A 7 17.08 -22.57 1.14
N LEU A 8 15.99 -23.31 1.25
CA LEU A 8 14.63 -22.78 1.08
C LEU A 8 14.33 -21.67 2.10
N LEU A 9 14.60 -21.89 3.38
CA LEU A 9 14.41 -20.88 4.42
C LEU A 9 15.31 -19.66 4.23
N GLY A 10 16.54 -19.86 3.74
CA GLY A 10 17.44 -18.76 3.37
C GLY A 10 16.87 -17.90 2.23
N LEU A 11 16.34 -18.52 1.18
CA LEU A 11 15.69 -17.81 0.06
C LEU A 11 14.44 -17.06 0.52
N ILE A 12 13.61 -17.68 1.37
CA ILE A 12 12.43 -17.05 1.96
C ILE A 12 12.83 -15.83 2.78
N ALA A 13 13.87 -15.94 3.62
CA ALA A 13 14.37 -14.81 4.40
C ALA A 13 14.84 -13.65 3.50
N ILE A 14 15.61 -13.94 2.46
CA ILE A 14 16.07 -12.93 1.49
C ILE A 14 14.88 -12.24 0.81
N ALA A 15 13.90 -13.00 0.34
CA ALA A 15 12.72 -12.46 -0.33
C ALA A 15 11.95 -11.49 0.58
N PHE A 16 11.69 -11.87 1.83
CA PHE A 16 10.96 -11.02 2.77
C PHE A 16 11.76 -9.78 3.21
N VAL A 17 13.08 -9.87 3.35
CA VAL A 17 13.94 -8.69 3.58
C VAL A 17 13.89 -7.74 2.40
N LEU A 18 13.97 -8.26 1.17
CA LEU A 18 13.89 -7.43 -0.05
C LEU A 18 12.55 -6.70 -0.15
N ILE A 19 11.43 -7.39 0.12
CA ILE A 19 10.11 -6.76 0.12
C ILE A 19 10.00 -5.70 1.22
N GLY A 20 10.38 -6.05 2.46
CA GLY A 20 10.31 -5.16 3.62
C GLY A 20 11.19 -3.92 3.50
N THR A 21 12.29 -3.98 2.73
CA THR A 21 13.21 -2.85 2.50
C THR A 21 12.83 -2.00 1.30
N THR A 22 12.32 -2.61 0.22
CA THR A 22 11.98 -1.86 -1.00
C THR A 22 10.65 -1.11 -0.87
N MET A 23 9.68 -1.64 -0.11
CA MET A 23 8.39 -0.99 0.10
C MET A 23 8.50 0.46 0.59
N PRO A 24 9.21 0.77 1.71
CA PRO A 24 9.39 2.15 2.18
C PRO A 24 9.99 3.11 1.15
N ILE A 25 10.89 2.61 0.28
CA ILE A 25 11.59 3.41 -0.73
C ILE A 25 10.62 3.85 -1.84
N MET A 26 9.60 3.04 -2.14
CA MET A 26 8.62 3.37 -3.17
C MET A 26 7.51 4.31 -2.67
N LEU A 27 7.25 4.37 -1.36
CA LEU A 27 6.17 5.16 -0.76
C LEU A 27 6.20 6.66 -1.12
N PRO A 28 7.35 7.37 -1.12
CA PRO A 28 7.39 8.78 -1.51
C PRO A 28 6.89 9.01 -2.93
N SER A 29 7.26 8.13 -3.87
CA SER A 29 6.83 8.23 -5.27
C SER A 29 5.32 7.99 -5.41
N GLN A 30 4.76 7.08 -4.61
CA GLN A 30 3.34 6.80 -4.57
C GLN A 30 2.56 7.97 -3.97
N ALA A 31 3.01 8.51 -2.84
CA ALA A 31 2.42 9.69 -2.21
C ALA A 31 2.45 10.92 -3.14
N ALA A 32 3.49 11.07 -3.96
CA ALA A 32 3.54 12.13 -4.97
C ALA A 32 2.46 11.97 -6.04
N LYS A 33 2.24 10.75 -6.55
CA LYS A 33 1.14 10.46 -7.48
C LYS A 33 -0.22 10.74 -6.85
N ASP A 34 -0.41 10.37 -5.58
CA ASP A 34 -1.68 10.58 -4.88
C ASP A 34 -1.96 12.06 -4.61
N ARG A 35 -0.93 12.88 -4.38
CA ARG A 35 -1.09 14.34 -4.34
C ARG A 35 -1.53 14.91 -5.69
N ALA A 36 -1.00 14.39 -6.80
CA ALA A 36 -1.42 14.81 -8.12
C ALA A 36 -2.89 14.45 -8.37
N TYR A 37 -3.30 13.22 -8.00
CA TYR A 37 -4.70 12.82 -8.02
C TYR A 37 -5.57 13.72 -7.15
N TYR A 38 -5.14 14.03 -5.93
CA TYR A 38 -5.86 14.95 -5.04
C TYR A 38 -6.14 16.31 -5.68
N GLN A 39 -5.17 16.90 -6.39
CA GLN A 39 -5.37 18.17 -7.08
C GLN A 39 -6.40 18.03 -8.21
N GLN A 40 -6.40 16.92 -8.95
CA GLN A 40 -7.43 16.62 -9.95
C GLN A 40 -8.82 16.52 -9.31
N PHE A 41 -8.94 15.87 -8.14
CA PHE A 41 -10.20 15.79 -7.39
C PHE A 41 -10.70 17.15 -6.95
N LYS A 42 -9.81 17.98 -6.41
CA LYS A 42 -10.15 19.32 -5.96
C LYS A 42 -10.69 20.16 -7.13
N ALA A 43 -10.03 20.08 -8.29
CA ALA A 43 -10.48 20.78 -9.50
C ALA A 43 -11.83 20.24 -10.02
N ALA A 44 -12.00 18.93 -10.08
CA ALA A 44 -13.26 18.30 -10.49
C ALA A 44 -14.41 18.67 -9.54
N ALA A 45 -14.19 18.63 -8.23
CA ALA A 45 -15.19 18.99 -7.23
C ALA A 45 -15.64 20.44 -7.33
N ALA A 46 -14.67 21.37 -7.47
CA ALA A 46 -14.96 22.78 -7.67
C ALA A 46 -15.78 23.01 -8.95
N HIS A 47 -15.44 22.29 -10.03
CA HIS A 47 -16.20 22.36 -11.29
C HIS A 47 -17.65 21.87 -11.14
N VAL A 48 -17.89 20.83 -10.34
CA VAL A 48 -19.25 20.34 -10.06
C VAL A 48 -20.03 21.32 -9.21
N ASP A 49 -19.42 21.86 -8.16
CA ASP A 49 -20.06 22.82 -7.27
C ASP A 49 -20.48 24.08 -8.06
N SER A 50 -19.69 24.51 -9.05
CA SER A 50 -20.02 25.67 -9.89
C SER A 50 -20.99 25.40 -11.04
N ASN A 51 -20.93 24.22 -11.68
CA ASN A 51 -21.68 23.92 -12.91
C ASN A 51 -22.82 22.90 -12.72
N GLY A 52 -23.02 22.42 -11.49
CA GLY A 52 -24.12 21.55 -11.10
C GLY A 52 -23.97 20.08 -11.47
N ARG A 53 -23.10 19.70 -12.43
CA ARG A 53 -22.82 18.30 -12.83
C ARG A 53 -21.42 18.10 -13.40
N LEU A 54 -20.84 16.92 -13.19
CA LEU A 54 -19.71 16.43 -14.02
C LEU A 54 -20.25 16.18 -15.44
N LEU A 55 -19.49 16.59 -16.47
CA LEU A 55 -19.81 16.30 -17.88
C LEU A 55 -19.81 14.78 -18.10
N ALA A 56 -20.97 14.19 -17.92
CA ALA A 56 -21.25 12.78 -18.13
C ALA A 56 -21.30 12.50 -19.62
N SER A 57 -20.18 12.08 -20.23
CA SER A 57 -20.29 11.35 -21.49
C SER A 57 -20.69 9.89 -21.27
N GLU A 58 -20.70 9.38 -20.03
CA GLU A 58 -21.50 8.21 -19.60
C GLU A 58 -21.86 8.34 -18.09
N LEU A 59 -23.03 7.79 -17.70
CA LEU A 59 -23.70 7.85 -16.39
C LEU A 59 -22.82 8.33 -15.20
N GLY A 60 -22.88 9.63 -14.91
CA GLY A 60 -22.40 10.20 -13.63
C GLY A 60 -20.90 10.32 -13.45
N GLY A 61 -20.09 10.09 -14.48
CA GLY A 61 -18.62 10.12 -14.41
C GLY A 61 -17.97 11.38 -15.01
N TRP A 62 -16.87 11.86 -14.42
CA TRP A 62 -15.88 12.69 -15.12
C TRP A 62 -14.72 11.85 -15.59
N ARG A 63 -14.40 11.99 -16.88
CA ARG A 63 -13.21 11.41 -17.51
C ARG A 63 -12.53 12.51 -18.29
N GLU A 64 -11.22 12.63 -18.15
CA GLU A 64 -10.43 13.56 -18.95
C GLU A 64 -10.64 13.22 -20.44
N LYS A 65 -10.86 14.24 -21.27
CA LYS A 65 -11.37 14.12 -22.65
C LYS A 65 -10.52 13.23 -23.58
N ASN A 66 -9.29 12.89 -23.17
CA ASN A 66 -8.33 12.04 -23.89
C ASN A 66 -7.65 10.98 -22.98
N GLY A 67 -8.15 10.71 -21.77
CA GLY A 67 -7.38 10.02 -20.73
C GLY A 67 -7.92 8.65 -20.32
N ALA A 68 -7.02 7.68 -20.15
CA ALA A 68 -7.21 6.47 -19.35
C ALA A 68 -7.32 6.79 -17.83
N GLY A 69 -7.94 7.91 -17.48
CA GLY A 69 -8.13 8.37 -16.10
C GLY A 69 -9.24 7.60 -15.39
N PRO A 70 -9.22 7.58 -14.05
CA PRO A 70 -10.23 6.89 -13.24
C PRO A 70 -11.60 7.52 -13.44
N LEU A 71 -12.65 6.70 -13.43
CA LEU A 71 -14.03 7.16 -13.46
C LEU A 71 -14.37 7.83 -12.12
N ILE A 72 -14.59 9.15 -12.13
CA ILE A 72 -14.93 9.92 -10.93
C ILE A 72 -16.45 10.11 -10.87
N GLN A 73 -17.11 9.56 -9.85
CA GLN A 73 -18.53 9.73 -9.59
C GLN A 73 -18.75 10.82 -8.52
N SER A 74 -19.84 11.59 -8.64
CA SER A 74 -20.21 12.60 -7.65
C SER A 74 -21.54 12.24 -6.97
N SER A 75 -21.60 12.37 -5.65
CA SER A 75 -22.81 12.12 -4.86
C SER A 75 -23.01 13.16 -3.76
N VAL A 76 -24.27 13.47 -3.46
CA VAL A 76 -24.66 14.32 -2.31
C VAL A 76 -24.74 13.54 -1.00
N LYS A 77 -24.49 12.23 -1.01
CA LYS A 77 -24.37 11.36 0.18
C LYS A 77 -23.05 10.60 0.10
N THR A 78 -22.54 10.13 1.23
CA THR A 78 -21.36 9.24 1.22
C THR A 78 -21.71 7.96 0.46
N PRO A 79 -20.99 7.65 -0.64
CA PRO A 79 -21.14 6.39 -1.35
C PRO A 79 -20.89 5.18 -0.44
N PHE A 80 -21.61 4.08 -0.67
CA PHE A 80 -21.50 2.86 0.15
C PHE A 80 -20.13 2.19 0.03
N ASP A 81 -19.46 2.38 -1.11
CA ASP A 81 -18.16 1.83 -1.44
C ASP A 81 -16.99 2.62 -0.85
N CYS A 82 -17.23 3.80 -0.25
CA CYS A 82 -16.19 4.50 0.51
C CYS A 82 -15.73 3.71 1.73
N ASP A 83 -14.44 3.86 2.07
CA ASP A 83 -13.90 3.33 3.32
C ASP A 83 -14.76 3.76 4.52
N PRO A 84 -15.14 2.85 5.44
CA PRO A 84 -15.99 3.18 6.59
C PRO A 84 -15.43 4.25 7.53
N SER A 85 -14.10 4.46 7.51
CA SER A 85 -13.44 5.52 8.28
C SER A 85 -13.62 6.92 7.66
N PHE A 86 -14.07 7.00 6.40
CA PHE A 86 -14.32 8.27 5.72
C PHE A 86 -15.52 8.99 6.35
N LYS A 87 -15.23 10.17 6.92
CA LYS A 87 -16.25 11.02 7.53
C LYS A 87 -16.35 12.33 6.78
N ARG A 88 -17.55 12.58 6.28
CA ARG A 88 -17.93 13.85 5.68
C ARG A 88 -18.13 14.90 6.78
N ALA A 89 -17.62 16.10 6.58
CA ALA A 89 -17.88 17.23 7.47
C ALA A 89 -19.28 17.82 7.19
N PRO A 90 -19.95 18.45 8.18
CA PRO A 90 -21.27 19.06 7.98
C PRO A 90 -21.30 20.15 6.89
N VAL A 91 -20.16 20.79 6.63
CA VAL A 91 -19.99 21.83 5.60
C VAL A 91 -19.91 21.26 4.19
N ASP A 92 -19.67 19.96 4.05
CA ASP A 92 -19.50 19.35 2.75
C ASP A 92 -20.83 19.27 2.02
N ARG A 93 -20.79 19.55 0.72
CA ARG A 93 -21.94 19.57 -0.18
C ARG A 93 -22.00 18.32 -1.05
N LEU A 94 -20.83 17.82 -1.44
CA LEU A 94 -20.69 16.65 -2.29
C LEU A 94 -19.50 15.79 -1.86
N VAL A 95 -19.58 14.53 -2.24
CA VAL A 95 -18.50 13.54 -2.15
C VAL A 95 -18.21 13.04 -3.55
N LEU A 96 -16.95 13.09 -3.95
CA LEU A 96 -16.46 12.41 -5.13
C LEU A 96 -15.94 11.03 -4.72
N SER A 97 -16.25 10.01 -5.52
CA SER A 97 -15.69 8.66 -5.38
C SER A 97 -15.08 8.21 -6.70
N PHE A 98 -14.02 7.41 -6.64
CA PHE A 98 -13.47 6.76 -7.82
C PHE A 98 -12.87 5.41 -7.47
N TRP A 99 -12.87 4.52 -8.44
CA TRP A 99 -12.38 3.16 -8.27
C TRP A 99 -10.89 3.06 -8.62
N ARG A 100 -10.08 2.51 -7.71
CA ARG A 100 -8.64 2.31 -7.88
C ARG A 100 -8.27 0.86 -7.62
N GLY A 101 -8.42 0.03 -8.65
CA GLY A 101 -7.96 -1.36 -8.64
C GLY A 101 -8.83 -2.27 -7.78
N GLU A 102 -8.76 -2.17 -6.46
CA GLU A 102 -9.54 -3.01 -5.54
C GLU A 102 -10.33 -2.22 -4.49
N TRP A 103 -10.09 -0.90 -4.39
CA TRP A 103 -10.78 -0.04 -3.42
C TRP A 103 -11.32 1.24 -4.06
N THR A 104 -12.35 1.82 -3.44
CA THR A 104 -12.86 3.14 -3.80
C THR A 104 -12.20 4.20 -2.93
N GLU A 105 -11.71 5.23 -3.58
CA GLU A 105 -11.15 6.40 -2.94
C GLU A 105 -12.20 7.53 -2.95
N CYS A 106 -12.34 8.21 -1.80
CA CYS A 106 -13.36 9.22 -1.59
C CYS A 106 -12.77 10.57 -1.23
N TYR A 107 -13.44 11.64 -1.67
CA TYR A 107 -13.05 13.03 -1.44
C TYR A 107 -14.29 13.87 -1.13
N ALA A 108 -14.32 14.57 0.00
CA ALA A 108 -15.40 15.45 0.40
C ALA A 108 -15.06 16.91 0.09
N TYR A 109 -16.04 17.66 -0.41
CA TYR A 109 -15.89 19.08 -0.74
C TYR A 109 -16.93 19.93 0.00
N PRO A 110 -16.54 21.10 0.58
CA PRO A 110 -15.27 21.80 0.41
C PRO A 110 -14.20 21.47 1.47
N SER A 111 -14.50 20.62 2.45
CA SER A 111 -13.58 20.35 3.57
C SER A 111 -12.24 19.74 3.14
N GLY A 112 -12.20 19.11 1.97
CA GLY A 112 -10.99 18.52 1.40
C GLY A 112 -10.59 17.20 2.05
N TRP A 113 -11.46 16.61 2.87
CA TRP A 113 -11.24 15.30 3.48
C TRP A 113 -11.17 14.23 2.40
N THR A 114 -10.21 13.32 2.51
CA THR A 114 -10.02 12.23 1.55
C THR A 114 -9.43 10.99 2.18
N THR A 115 -9.69 9.85 1.56
CA THR A 115 -9.06 8.57 1.87
C THR A 115 -7.65 8.45 1.27
N LEU A 116 -7.27 9.33 0.33
CA LEU A 116 -5.97 9.28 -0.35
C LEU A 116 -4.80 9.55 0.62
N PRO A 117 -3.85 8.62 0.77
CA PRO A 117 -2.67 8.82 1.61
C PRO A 117 -1.66 9.77 0.93
N MET A 118 -1.76 11.06 1.25
CA MET A 118 -0.90 12.11 0.66
C MET A 118 0.54 12.16 1.21
N SER A 119 0.89 11.28 2.14
CA SER A 119 2.22 11.25 2.76
C SER A 119 2.67 9.84 3.06
N VAL A 120 3.99 9.66 3.17
CA VAL A 120 4.59 8.39 3.59
C VAL A 120 4.08 7.99 4.98
N GLY A 121 3.93 8.95 5.89
CA GLY A 121 3.37 8.70 7.22
C GLY A 121 1.94 8.16 7.16
N ALA A 122 1.09 8.72 6.30
CA ALA A 122 -0.27 8.22 6.09
C ALA A 122 -0.27 6.78 5.58
N TYR A 123 0.60 6.44 4.63
CA TYR A 123 0.78 5.06 4.14
C TYR A 123 1.22 4.10 5.25
N LEU A 124 2.18 4.50 6.08
CA LEU A 124 2.65 3.67 7.18
C LEU A 124 1.54 3.41 8.20
N LEU A 125 0.73 4.42 8.49
CA LEU A 125 -0.41 4.32 9.42
C LEU A 125 -1.62 3.60 8.84
N SER A 126 -1.79 3.57 7.51
CA SER A 126 -2.90 2.88 6.84
C SER A 126 -2.71 1.36 6.74
N GLY A 127 -1.73 0.78 7.44
CA GLY A 127 -1.47 -0.65 7.48
C GLY A 127 -0.20 -1.11 6.76
N VAL A 128 0.40 -0.27 5.90
CA VAL A 128 1.67 -0.63 5.23
C VAL A 128 2.80 -0.78 6.25
N GLY A 129 2.81 0.03 7.31
CA GLY A 129 3.78 -0.09 8.39
C GLY A 129 3.70 -1.44 9.11
N VAL A 130 2.49 -1.93 9.35
CA VAL A 130 2.26 -3.25 9.96
C VAL A 130 2.75 -4.36 9.03
N ASN A 131 2.46 -4.27 7.74
CA ASN A 131 2.93 -5.24 6.74
C ASN A 131 4.47 -5.30 6.69
N ILE A 132 5.15 -4.15 6.73
CA ILE A 132 6.62 -4.09 6.79
C ILE A 132 7.14 -4.85 8.03
N VAL A 133 6.56 -4.61 9.21
CA VAL A 133 6.94 -5.33 10.44
C VAL A 133 6.73 -6.84 10.30
N ILE A 134 5.60 -7.26 9.74
CA ILE A 134 5.30 -8.68 9.49
C ILE A 134 6.36 -9.30 8.56
N TYR A 135 6.74 -8.64 7.47
CA TYR A 135 7.78 -9.14 6.57
C TYR A 135 9.12 -9.30 7.28
N TRP A 136 9.51 -8.36 8.13
CA TRP A 136 10.72 -8.48 8.94
C TRP A 136 10.65 -9.61 9.96
N LEU A 137 9.49 -9.84 10.59
CA LEU A 137 9.29 -10.96 11.51
C LEU A 137 9.39 -12.32 10.78
N LEU A 138 8.78 -12.43 9.60
CA LEU A 138 8.87 -13.63 8.76
C LEU A 138 10.31 -13.89 8.30
N ALA A 139 11.02 -12.83 7.90
CA ALA A 139 12.43 -12.92 7.54
C ALA A 139 13.29 -13.40 8.73
N ALA A 140 13.09 -12.82 9.91
CA ALA A 140 13.81 -13.20 11.12
C ALA A 140 13.53 -14.65 11.53
N GLY A 141 12.26 -15.08 11.48
CA GLY A 141 11.84 -16.46 11.75
C GLY A 141 12.46 -17.45 10.77
N ALA A 142 12.46 -17.14 9.47
CA ALA A 142 13.07 -17.96 8.43
C ALA A 142 14.60 -18.04 8.59
N ALA A 143 15.27 -16.92 8.87
CA ALA A 143 16.70 -16.88 9.13
C ALA A 143 17.08 -17.70 10.37
N TRP A 144 16.32 -17.57 11.47
CA TRP A 144 16.50 -18.37 12.67
C TRP A 144 16.33 -19.87 12.41
N GLY A 145 15.29 -20.26 11.68
CA GLY A 145 15.07 -21.65 11.27
C GLY A 145 16.22 -22.19 10.43
N ALA A 146 16.74 -21.40 9.48
CA ALA A 146 17.89 -21.77 8.67
C ALA A 146 19.16 -21.97 9.53
N ILE A 147 19.41 -21.09 10.53
CA ILE A 147 20.55 -21.22 11.45
C ILE A 147 20.44 -22.50 12.29
N ARG A 148 19.26 -22.79 12.85
CA ARG A 148 19.02 -24.01 13.66
C ARG A 148 19.21 -25.31 12.87
N LEU A 149 18.89 -25.29 11.58
CA LEU A 149 19.00 -26.45 10.70
C LEU A 149 20.39 -26.58 10.05
N ARG A 150 21.29 -25.60 10.21
CA ARG A 150 22.67 -25.72 9.72
C ARG A 150 23.30 -26.95 10.37
N PRO A 151 23.87 -27.87 9.57
CA PRO A 151 24.68 -28.93 10.13
C PRO A 151 25.81 -28.27 10.92
N GLY A 152 25.89 -28.57 12.22
CA GLY A 152 27.03 -28.17 13.02
C GLY A 152 28.28 -28.68 12.30
N ARG A 153 29.28 -27.81 12.11
CA ARG A 153 30.63 -28.26 11.78
C ARG A 153 31.02 -29.17 12.94
N THR A 154 30.89 -30.48 12.78
CA THR A 154 31.61 -31.44 13.61
C THR A 154 33.07 -31.01 13.50
N ALA A 155 33.57 -30.42 14.58
CA ALA A 155 34.98 -30.13 14.73
C ALA A 155 35.72 -31.41 14.32
N LEU A 156 36.59 -31.33 13.32
CA LEU A 156 37.61 -32.35 13.12
C LEU A 156 38.33 -32.48 14.46
N LYS A 157 37.99 -33.52 15.24
CA LYS A 157 38.84 -33.95 16.34
C LYS A 157 40.14 -34.39 15.67
N PRO A 158 41.29 -33.75 15.93
CA PRO A 158 42.55 -34.34 15.52
C PRO A 158 42.65 -35.66 16.30
N SER A 159 42.63 -36.78 15.58
CA SER A 159 43.00 -38.07 16.13
C SER A 159 44.45 -37.96 16.57
N VAL A 160 44.69 -37.95 17.88
CA VAL A 160 46.02 -38.11 18.44
C VAL A 160 46.52 -39.48 18.01
N VAL A 161 47.47 -39.50 17.07
CA VAL A 161 48.23 -40.70 16.73
C VAL A 161 49.24 -40.89 17.85
N ASN A 162 48.93 -41.75 18.82
CA ASN A 162 49.94 -42.27 19.73
C ASN A 162 50.75 -43.31 18.96
N GLY A 163 51.92 -42.89 18.47
CA GLY A 163 52.96 -43.80 18.01
C GLY A 163 53.78 -44.27 19.22
N SER A 164 53.68 -45.56 19.51
CA SER A 164 54.59 -46.34 20.37
C SER A 164 55.94 -46.55 19.71
#